data_AF-A0A1Q5KRA3-F1
#
_entry.id   AF-A0A1Q5KRA3-F1
#
_cell.length_a   1.000
_cell.length_b   1.000
_cell.length_c   1.000
_cell.angle_alpha   90.00
_cell.angle_beta   90.00
_cell.angle_gamma   90.00
#
_symmetry.space_group_name_H-M   'P 1'
#
loop_
_entity.id
_entity.type
_entity.pdbx_description
1 polymer ?
#
loop_
_entity_poly.entity_id
_entity_poly.type
_entity_poly.pdbx_seq_one_letter_code
_entity_poly.pdbx_strand_id
1 'polypeptide(L)' 'MKATTFPVGDSVVLSAECTLAKRPEYQGLHRECRRTDDIPLPHGRGILLQPRCGCSCHPWAGCS' A
#
# COMPACT_ATOMS: atom_id res chain seq x y z
N MET A 1 -30.51 -11.64 -4.99
CA MET A 1 -29.20 -11.73 -4.29
C MET A 1 -28.79 -10.34 -3.82
N LYS A 2 -28.72 -10.07 -2.51
CA LYS A 2 -28.22 -8.79 -1.97
C LYS A 2 -26.74 -8.93 -1.66
N ALA A 3 -25.90 -8.13 -2.30
CA ALA A 3 -24.48 -8.05 -2.00
C ALA A 3 -24.30 -7.38 -0.64
N THR A 4 -23.82 -8.12 0.34
CA THR A 4 -23.30 -7.58 1.59
C THR A 4 -21.90 -7.06 1.32
N THR A 5 -21.75 -5.74 1.23
CA THR A 5 -20.44 -5.09 1.24
C THR A 5 -19.91 -5.12 2.67
N PHE A 6 -18.80 -5.83 2.87
CA PHE A 6 -18.00 -5.71 4.09
C PHE A 6 -17.17 -4.42 3.97
N PRO A 7 -17.10 -3.55 4.99
CA PRO A 7 -16.18 -2.44 4.95
C PRO A 7 -14.77 -3.05 4.89
N VAL A 8 -14.09 -2.87 3.76
CA VAL A 8 -12.64 -2.97 3.74
C VAL A 8 -12.20 -1.90 4.73
N GLY A 9 -11.66 -2.31 5.89
CA GLY A 9 -11.18 -1.35 6.87
C GLY A 9 -10.21 -0.41 6.19
N ASP A 10 -10.24 0.87 6.57
CA ASP A 10 -9.35 1.96 6.11
C ASP A 10 -7.89 1.72 6.53
N SER A 11 -7.44 0.48 6.35
CA SER A 11 -6.13 -0.02 6.72
C SER A 11 -5.23 0.36 5.58
N VAL A 12 -4.47 1.44 5.79
CA VAL A 12 -3.42 1.87 4.87
C VAL A 12 -2.58 0.66 4.46
N VAL A 13 -2.61 0.29 3.18
CA VAL A 13 -1.83 -0.84 2.67
C VAL A 13 -0.37 -0.42 2.59
N LEU A 14 0.48 -1.07 3.37
CA LEU A 14 1.92 -0.79 3.39
C LEU A 14 2.67 -1.79 2.52
N SER A 15 3.78 -1.34 1.95
CA SER A 15 4.77 -2.24 1.36
C SER A 15 5.39 -3.15 2.43
N ALA A 16 6.06 -4.21 2.00
CA ALA A 16 6.81 -5.06 2.91
C ALA A 16 7.90 -4.26 3.63
N GLU A 17 8.61 -3.40 2.89
CA GLU A 17 9.64 -2.51 3.44
C GLU A 17 9.09 -1.60 4.55
N CYS A 18 7.98 -0.89 4.29
CA CYS A 18 7.39 0.02 5.26
C CYS A 18 6.72 -0.72 6.43
N THR A 19 6.24 -1.95 6.22
CA THR A 19 5.70 -2.79 7.30
C THR A 19 6.82 -3.21 8.25
N LEU A 20 7.95 -3.67 7.72
CA LEU A 20 9.10 -4.07 8.52
C LEU A 20 9.75 -2.88 9.22
N ALA A 21 9.84 -1.73 8.54
CA ALA A 21 10.43 -0.52 9.11
C ALA A 21 9.70 0.06 10.32
N LYS A 22 8.47 -0.41 10.63
CA LYS A 22 7.81 -0.11 11.92
C LYS A 22 8.56 -0.71 13.11
N ARG A 23 9.41 -1.71 12.88
CA ARG A 23 10.29 -2.30 13.88
C ARG A 23 11.63 -1.57 13.86
N PRO A 24 12.17 -1.17 15.02
CA PRO A 24 13.40 -0.38 15.08
C PRO A 24 14.60 -1.10 14.45
N GLU A 25 14.66 -2.42 14.57
CA GLU A 25 15.73 -3.26 13.99
C GLU A 25 15.74 -3.25 12.45
N TYR A 26 14.63 -2.88 11.80
CA TYR A 26 14.47 -2.85 10.34
C TYR A 26 14.17 -1.45 9.80
N GLN A 27 14.36 -0.39 10.59
CA GLN A 27 14.04 0.99 10.19
C GLN A 27 14.73 1.41 8.88
N GLY A 28 15.93 0.87 8.61
CA GLY A 28 16.68 1.13 7.37
C GLY A 28 15.95 0.71 6.10
N LEU A 29 15.11 -0.34 6.16
CA LEU A 29 14.37 -0.85 5.00
C LEU A 29 13.39 0.17 4.44
N HIS A 30 12.97 1.16 5.24
CA HIS A 30 12.07 2.21 4.76
C HIS A 30 12.62 2.93 3.52
N ARG A 31 13.95 3.14 3.46
CA ARG A 31 14.62 3.82 2.33
C ARG A 31 14.61 3.01 1.04
N GLU A 32 14.32 1.72 1.13
CA GLU A 32 14.25 0.81 -0.01
C GLU A 32 12.84 0.76 -0.62
N CYS A 33 11.85 1.38 0.02
CA CYS A 33 10.49 1.40 -0.47
C CYS A 33 10.37 2.10 -1.83
N ARG A 34 10.08 1.30 -2.87
CA ARG A 34 9.87 1.76 -4.26
C ARG A 34 8.42 1.57 -4.74
N ARG A 35 7.54 1.10 -3.87
CA ARG A 35 6.14 0.81 -4.20
C ARG A 35 5.31 2.10 -4.17
N THR A 36 5.54 2.98 -5.12
CA THR A 36 4.88 4.30 -5.22
C THR A 36 3.66 4.31 -6.14
N ASP A 37 3.48 3.27 -6.96
CA ASP A 37 2.43 3.18 -7.97
C ASP A 37 1.60 1.91 -7.82
N ASP A 38 0.35 1.96 -8.29
CA ASP A 38 -0.59 0.86 -8.27
C ASP A 38 -0.35 -0.04 -9.49
N ILE A 39 -0.02 -1.33 -9.26
CA ILE A 39 0.20 -2.29 -10.35
C ILE A 39 -1.13 -2.97 -10.67
N PRO A 40 -1.73 -2.73 -11.86
CA PRO A 40 -2.98 -3.38 -12.25
C PRO A 40 -2.75 -4.86 -12.55
N LEU A 41 -3.75 -5.68 -12.26
CA LEU A 41 -3.76 -7.08 -12.67
C LEU A 41 -4.05 -7.18 -14.18
N PRO A 42 -3.18 -7.82 -14.98
CA PRO A 42 -3.46 -8.03 -16.40
C PRO A 42 -4.79 -8.77 -16.59
N HIS A 43 -5.64 -8.26 -17.48
CA HIS A 43 -6.99 -8.78 -17.75
C HIS A 43 -7.99 -8.67 -16.58
N GLY A 44 -7.58 -8.17 -15.41
CA GLY A 44 -8.44 -7.89 -14.27
C GLY A 44 -8.92 -6.44 -14.30
N ARG A 45 -10.13 -6.18 -14.82
CA ARG A 45 -10.70 -4.82 -14.82
C ARG A 45 -10.91 -4.33 -13.39
N GLY A 46 -10.21 -3.27 -13.00
CA GLY A 46 -10.35 -2.62 -11.70
C GLY A 46 -9.74 -3.41 -10.53
N ILE A 47 -8.97 -4.47 -10.79
CA ILE A 47 -8.27 -5.24 -9.76
C ILE A 47 -6.78 -4.87 -9.80
N LEU A 48 -6.22 -4.55 -8.63
CA LEU A 48 -4.80 -4.32 -8.49
C LEU A 48 -4.11 -5.63 -8.14
N LEU A 49 -3.10 -6.02 -8.91
CA LEU A 49 -2.19 -7.10 -8.55
C LEU A 49 -1.39 -6.71 -7.31
N GLN A 50 -1.00 -5.44 -7.24
CA GLN A 50 -0.25 -4.91 -6.11
C GLN A 50 -0.58 -3.43 -5.93
N PRO A 51 -1.28 -3.06 -4.84
CA PRO A 51 -1.55 -1.65 -4.56
C PRO A 51 -0.25 -0.93 -4.18
N ARG A 52 -0.21 0.39 -4.39
CA ARG A 52 0.88 1.24 -3.92
C ARG A 52 1.02 1.17 -2.39
N CYS A 53 2.19 1.56 -1.89
CA CYS A 53 2.38 1.79 -0.46
C CYS A 53 1.64 3.07 -0.04
N GLY A 54 0.76 2.98 0.95
CA GLY A 54 0.01 4.11 1.47
C GLY A 54 0.69 4.85 2.63
N CYS A 55 1.97 4.61 2.92
CA CYS A 55 2.64 5.40 3.96
C CYS A 55 2.73 6.87 3.54
N SER A 56 2.56 7.78 4.51
CA SER A 56 2.62 9.24 4.28
C SER A 56 3.97 9.74 3.76
N CYS A 57 5.04 8.96 3.93
CA CYS A 57 6.38 9.28 3.44
C CYS A 57 6.52 9.21 1.91
N HIS A 58 5.65 8.45 1.25
CA HIS A 58 5.55 8.46 -0.21
C HIS A 58 4.37 9.35 -0.53
N PRO A 59 4.61 10.63 -0.84
CA PRO A 59 3.52 11.55 -1.07
C PRO A 59 2.65 11.00 -2.19
N TRP A 60 1.37 10.85 -1.90
CA TRP A 60 0.35 10.86 -2.93
C TRP A 60 0.17 12.31 -3.38
N ALA A 61 1.21 12.96 -3.90
CA ALA A 61 1.21 14.41 -4.10
C ALA A 61 0.54 15.17 -2.92
N GLY A 62 0.98 14.96 -1.67
CA GLY A 62 0.41 15.69 -0.54
C GLY A 62 0.48 15.00 0.82
N CYS A 63 1.63 15.11 1.48
CA CYS A 63 1.75 15.11 2.94
C CYS A 63 2.91 16.07 3.24
N SER A 64 2.58 17.23 3.81
CA SER A 64 3.54 18.15 4.44
C SER A 64 3.75 17.76 5.90
#